data_AF-A0AAJ1JLQ0-F1
#
_entry.id   AF-A0AAJ1JLQ0-F1
#
_cell.length_a   1.000
_cell.length_b   1.000
_cell.length_c   1.000
_cell.angle_alpha   90.00
_cell.angle_beta   90.00
_cell.angle_gamma   90.00
#
_symmetry.space_group_name_H-M   'P 1'
#
loop_
_entity.id
_entity.type
_entity.pdbx_description
1 polymer ?
#
loop_
_entity_poly.entity_id
_entity_poly.type
_entity_poly.pdbx_seq_one_letter_code
_entity_poly.pdbx_strand_id
1 'polypeptide(L)' 'MDKIDRQSWLVKFRRAKCQDTLDTMRDAAIRNYEGNIRVIADIVLAHEARETEIEKGMFCLIVR' A
#
# COMPACT_ATOMS: atom_id res chain seq x y z
N MET A 1 4.13 -20.03 -4.69
CA MET A 1 4.24 -18.59 -4.98
C MET A 1 3.35 -17.90 -3.98
N ASP A 2 3.93 -17.32 -2.92
CA ASP A 2 3.15 -16.70 -1.84
C ASP A 2 2.24 -15.63 -2.44
N LYS A 3 0.94 -15.81 -2.25
CA LYS A 3 -0.09 -14.92 -2.77
C LYS A 3 -0.05 -13.66 -1.91
N ILE A 4 0.65 -12.62 -2.39
CA ILE A 4 0.66 -11.32 -1.70
C ILE A 4 -0.75 -10.76 -1.80
N ASP A 5 -1.45 -10.71 -0.68
CA ASP A 5 -2.78 -10.16 -0.59
C ASP A 5 -2.77 -8.66 -0.24
N ARG A 6 -3.92 -8.01 -0.36
CA ARG A 6 -4.13 -6.61 0.00
C ARG A 6 -3.57 -6.25 1.39
N GLN A 7 -3.74 -7.12 2.37
CA GLN A 7 -3.29 -6.84 3.74
C GLN A 7 -1.76 -6.79 3.83
N SER A 8 -1.07 -7.68 3.11
CA SER A 8 0.38 -7.70 3.00
C SER A 8 0.91 -6.43 2.34
N TRP A 9 0.21 -5.89 1.33
CA TRP A 9 0.54 -4.60 0.72
C TRP A 9 0.32 -3.42 1.65
N LEU A 10 -0.79 -3.40 2.38
CA LEU A 10 -1.09 -2.32 3.33
C LEU A 10 -0.01 -2.23 4.42
N VAL A 11 0.47 -3.36 4.94
CA VAL A 11 1.59 -3.39 5.90
C VAL A 11 2.86 -2.76 5.32
N LYS A 12 3.15 -2.97 4.03
CA LYS A 12 4.28 -2.31 3.35
C LYS A 12 4.04 -0.81 3.26
N PHE A 13 2.86 -0.38 2.81
CA PHE A 13 2.53 1.05 2.61
C PHE A 13 2.44 1.85 3.91
N ARG A 14 2.18 1.24 5.06
CA ARG A 14 2.24 1.90 6.38
C ARG A 14 3.60 2.50 6.75
N ARG A 15 4.65 2.13 6.01
CA ARG A 15 5.98 2.78 6.10
C ARG A 15 5.95 4.22 5.55
N ALA A 16 5.10 4.51 4.56
CA ALA A 16 4.91 5.85 4.05
C ALA A 16 4.18 6.73 5.07
N LYS A 17 4.78 7.87 5.41
CA LYS A 17 4.23 8.86 6.36
C LYS A 17 3.68 10.12 5.69
N CYS A 18 3.79 10.21 4.37
CA CYS A 18 3.20 11.26 3.56
C CYS A 18 2.75 10.70 2.21
N GLN A 19 1.91 11.46 1.52
CA GLN A 19 1.31 11.08 0.24
C GLN A 19 2.38 10.83 -0.85
N ASP A 20 3.35 11.72 -0.99
CA ASP A 20 4.40 11.62 -2.02
C ASP A 20 5.19 10.29 -1.92
N THR A 21 5.52 9.88 -0.70
CA THR A 21 6.22 8.60 -0.47
C THR A 21 5.31 7.42 -0.80
N LEU A 22 4.02 7.52 -0.43
CA LEU A 22 3.04 6.47 -0.69
C LEU A 22 2.83 6.26 -2.20
N ASP A 23 2.71 7.34 -2.97
CA ASP A 23 2.58 7.30 -4.43
C ASP A 23 3.83 6.73 -5.10
N THR A 24 5.02 7.14 -4.65
CA THR A 24 6.29 6.56 -5.13
C THR A 24 6.35 5.05 -4.91
N MET A 25 5.90 4.59 -3.74
CA MET A 25 5.85 3.16 -3.41
C MET A 25 4.82 2.40 -4.28
N ARG A 26 3.65 2.99 -4.53
CA ARG A 26 2.62 2.41 -5.42
C ARG A 26 3.15 2.25 -6.83
N ASP A 27 3.74 3.29 -7.39
CA ASP A 27 4.20 3.29 -8.78
C ASP A 27 5.33 2.27 -8.98
N ALA A 28 6.25 2.16 -8.02
CA ALA A 28 7.28 1.12 -8.03
C ALA A 28 6.67 -0.30 -7.92
N ALA A 29 5.66 -0.48 -7.08
CA ALA A 29 4.97 -1.76 -6.95
C ALA A 29 4.24 -2.15 -8.24
N ILE A 30 3.50 -1.24 -8.88
CA ILE A 30 2.80 -1.51 -10.14
C ILE A 30 3.78 -1.93 -11.24
N ARG A 31 4.91 -1.22 -11.38
CA ARG A 31 5.96 -1.59 -12.36
C ARG A 31 6.52 -2.99 -12.12
N ASN A 32 6.70 -3.39 -10.86
CA ASN A 32 7.23 -4.72 -10.52
C ASN A 32 6.25 -5.86 -10.76
N TYR A 33 4.94 -5.58 -10.85
CA TYR A 33 3.89 -6.58 -11.03
C TYR A 33 3.07 -6.33 -12.32
N GLU A 34 3.68 -5.65 -13.29
CA GLU A 34 3.05 -5.38 -14.59
C GLU A 34 2.55 -6.68 -15.23
N GLY A 35 1.33 -6.65 -15.77
CA GLY A 35 0.65 -7.82 -16.33
C GLY A 35 -0.06 -8.72 -15.31
N ASN A 36 0.16 -8.55 -14.00
CA ASN A 36 -0.57 -9.27 -12.96
C ASN A 36 -1.72 -8.44 -12.38
N ILE A 37 -2.83 -8.38 -13.12
CA ILE A 37 -4.00 -7.55 -12.81
C ILE A 37 -4.52 -7.75 -11.38
N ARG A 38 -4.52 -9.00 -10.88
CA ARG A 38 -5.00 -9.29 -9.52
C ARG A 38 -4.12 -8.63 -8.46
N VAL A 39 -2.79 -8.72 -8.61
CA VAL A 39 -1.86 -8.09 -7.67
C VAL A 39 -1.90 -6.57 -7.78
N ILE A 40 -2.07 -6.03 -8.99
CA ILE A 40 -2.25 -4.58 -9.19
C ILE A 40 -3.51 -4.07 -8.47
N ALA A 41 -4.62 -4.81 -8.54
CA ALA A 41 -5.84 -4.44 -7.79
C ALA A 41 -5.59 -4.43 -6.28
N ASP A 42 -4.89 -5.44 -5.73
CA ASP A 42 -4.53 -5.49 -4.31
C ASP A 42 -3.59 -4.33 -3.90
N ILE A 43 -2.67 -3.93 -4.78
CA ILE A 43 -1.79 -2.76 -4.60
C ILE A 43 -2.62 -1.48 -4.50
N VAL A 44 -3.54 -1.25 -5.44
CA VAL A 44 -4.36 -0.03 -5.49
C VAL A 44 -5.25 0.08 -4.25
N LEU A 45 -5.96 -1.00 -3.90
CA LEU A 45 -6.83 -1.01 -2.71
C LEU A 45 -6.06 -0.80 -1.40
N ALA A 46 -4.81 -1.31 -1.32
CA ALA A 46 -3.96 -1.08 -0.16
C ALA A 46 -3.41 0.35 -0.10
N HIS A 47 -3.15 0.97 -1.26
CA HIS A 47 -2.74 2.37 -1.38
C HIS A 47 -3.87 3.30 -0.92
N GLU A 48 -5.09 3.17 -1.43
CA GLU A 48 -6.26 3.95 -1.03
C GLU A 48 -6.56 3.85 0.49
N ALA A 49 -6.42 2.63 1.04
CA ALA A 49 -6.56 2.41 2.47
C ALA A 49 -5.50 3.21 3.26
N ARG A 50 -4.26 3.26 2.77
CA ARG A 50 -3.20 4.02 3.43
C ARG A 50 -3.38 5.53 3.26
N GLU A 51 -3.86 6.01 2.11
CA GLU A 51 -4.22 7.43 1.92
C GLU A 51 -5.22 7.89 2.97
N THR A 52 -6.30 7.12 3.16
CA THR A 52 -7.29 7.38 4.21
C THR A 52 -6.68 7.41 5.61
N GLU A 53 -5.71 6.53 5.90
CA GLU A 53 -4.99 6.55 7.18
C GLU A 53 -4.15 7.83 7.34
N ILE A 54 -3.47 8.29 6.27
CA ILE A 54 -2.65 9.52 6.26
C ILE A 54 -3.53 10.76 6.44
N GLU A 55 -4.63 10.86 5.70
CA GLU A 55 -5.60 11.96 5.82
C GLU A 55 -6.17 12.11 7.23
N LYS A 56 -6.38 10.98 7.92
CA LYS A 56 -6.85 10.93 9.32
C LYS A 56 -5.73 11.13 10.35
N GLY A 57 -4.49 11.34 9.92
CA GLY A 57 -3.34 11.50 10.81
C GLY A 57 -2.89 10.21 11.52
N MET A 58 -3.26 9.03 11.02
CA MET A 58 -2.93 7.75 11.62
C MET A 58 -1.54 7.27 11.16
N PHE A 59 -0.50 7.74 11.85
CA PHE A 59 0.89 7.43 11.46
C PHE A 59 1.53 6.24 12.16
N CYS A 60 0.96 5.75 13.27
CA CYS A 60 1.38 4.54 13.97
C CYS A 60 0.24 4.09 14.92
N LEU A 61 -0.60 3.14 14.51
CA LEU A 61 -1.35 2.38 15.50
C LEU A 61 -0.42 1.28 16.03
N ILE A 62 0.20 1.54 17.18
CA ILE A 62 0.72 0.46 18.02
C ILE A 62 -0.54 -0.29 18.49
N VAL A 63 -0.88 -1.39 17.83
CA VAL A 63 -1.82 -2.35 18.40
C VAL A 63 -1.09 -2.94 19.61
N ARG A 64 -1.45 -2.48 20.81
CA ARG A 64 -1.08 -3.13 22.06
C ARG A 64 -1.91 -4.39 22.25
#